data_AF-A0AAV5X8S6-F1
#
_entry.id   AF-A0AAV5X8S6-F1
#
_cell.length_a   1.000
_cell.length_b   1.000
_cell.length_c   1.000
_cell.angle_alpha   90.00
_cell.angle_beta   90.00
_cell.angle_gamma   90.00
#
_symmetry.space_group_name_H-M   'P 1'
#
loop_
_entity.id
_entity.type
_entity.pdbx_description
1 polymer ?
#
loop_
_entity_poly.entity_id
_entity_poly.type
_entity_poly.pdbx_seq_one_letter_code
_entity_poly.pdbx_strand_id
1 'polypeptide(L)'
;MTGAVERGYHPRDVGPRCRPARVPMDLFPLARRWRWVDTVRRVTFPARRALGFDNPSRWLDPAELPDGIEIARLVSPLRYDIIARREFFQLYAARRELYRHDFDAFLALARHGSYRVYVEAAAAERLRRRITRPDALRALFAGKVREAAALFESWTERGFDARYPITLETAEVILPSMDRRGRPTGKRIAERFFVADGGHRIALLMLAGGSLLPRHHVRVLGRRRLHPFDNTRALVRSLQLDRATYFAFLSGGYAAPFVFTEGGPLLAHVGERNPQRLAELRDVIRADGFAEASS
;
A
#
# COMPACT_ATOMS: atom_id res chain seq x y z
N MET A 1 34.49 -12.27 63.73
CA MET A 1 34.56 -10.99 64.46
C MET A 1 33.73 -9.98 63.67
N THR A 2 32.47 -9.71 64.06
CA THR A 2 32.09 -8.66 65.04
C THR A 2 32.56 -7.28 64.53
N GLY A 3 31.79 -6.55 63.74
CA GLY A 3 30.50 -5.90 64.07
C GLY A 3 30.72 -4.37 64.03
N ALA A 4 29.74 -3.46 63.96
CA ALA A 4 28.30 -3.57 63.66
C ALA A 4 27.96 -2.42 62.66
N VAL A 5 26.93 -1.55 62.68
CA VAL A 5 25.79 -1.22 63.56
C VAL A 5 24.62 -0.80 62.63
N GLU A 6 23.39 -1.26 62.88
CA GLU A 6 22.20 -0.81 62.14
C GLU A 6 21.77 0.61 62.53
N ARG A 7 21.27 1.40 61.57
CA ARG A 7 20.39 2.56 61.84
C ARG A 7 19.28 2.64 60.79
N GLY A 8 18.06 2.27 61.17
CA GLY A 8 16.87 2.50 60.33
C GLY A 8 16.43 3.97 60.36
N TYR A 9 15.83 4.43 59.27
CA TYR A 9 15.13 5.72 59.25
C TYR A 9 13.89 5.69 58.35
N HIS A 10 12.71 5.84 58.97
CA HIS A 10 11.41 5.84 58.31
C HIS A 10 10.35 6.36 59.30
N PRO A 11 9.25 6.98 58.84
CA PRO A 11 9.12 7.90 57.72
C PRO A 11 8.49 9.24 58.17
N ARG A 12 8.72 10.33 57.40
CA ARG A 12 7.84 11.50 57.14
C ARG A 12 8.69 12.70 56.77
N ASP A 13 8.63 13.10 55.51
CA ASP A 13 8.37 14.51 55.19
C ASP A 13 7.72 14.60 53.81
N VAL A 14 6.72 15.48 53.66
CA VAL A 14 5.83 15.49 52.48
C VAL A 14 5.94 16.82 51.74
N GLY A 15 7.07 16.99 51.04
CA GLY A 15 7.26 18.09 50.11
C GLY A 15 6.15 18.14 49.05
N PRO A 16 5.71 19.33 48.60
CA PRO A 16 4.56 19.48 47.72
C PRO A 16 4.83 18.84 46.36
N ARG A 17 4.19 17.71 46.08
CA ARG A 17 4.26 17.05 44.77
C ARG A 17 3.63 17.97 43.73
N CYS A 18 4.46 18.58 42.86
CA CYS A 18 4.00 19.19 41.61
C CYS A 18 3.20 18.15 40.83
N ARG A 19 1.88 18.26 40.85
CA ARG A 19 1.01 17.40 40.05
C ARG A 19 1.27 17.76 38.58
N PRO A 20 1.67 16.81 37.71
CA PRO A 20 1.61 17.07 36.28
C PRO A 20 0.15 17.41 35.95
N ALA A 21 -0.06 18.47 35.17
CA ALA A 21 -1.39 18.94 34.84
C ALA A 21 -2.20 17.81 34.20
N ARG A 22 -3.41 17.57 34.69
CA ARG A 22 -4.33 16.59 34.09
C ARG A 22 -4.77 17.12 32.72
N VAL A 23 -4.05 16.76 31.67
CA VAL A 23 -4.51 16.90 30.29
C VAL A 23 -5.85 16.15 30.18
N PRO A 24 -6.93 16.79 29.68
CA PRO A 24 -8.23 16.12 29.56
C PRO A 24 -8.14 14.88 28.66
N MET A 25 -8.37 13.68 29.21
CA MET A 25 -8.45 12.43 28.44
C MET A 25 -9.80 12.27 27.72
N ASP A 26 -10.19 13.28 26.94
CA ASP A 26 -11.45 13.30 26.17
C ASP A 26 -11.24 13.65 24.68
N LEU A 27 -10.13 13.16 24.10
CA LEU A 27 -9.88 13.23 22.66
C LEU A 27 -9.58 11.85 22.04
N PHE A 28 -10.66 11.25 21.51
CA PHE A 28 -10.73 10.11 20.58
C PHE A 28 -10.44 8.68 21.10
N PRO A 29 -11.48 7.82 21.22
CA PRO A 29 -11.29 6.40 21.52
C PRO A 29 -10.77 5.61 20.32
N LEU A 30 -9.47 5.29 20.33
CA LEU A 30 -8.78 4.50 19.29
C LEU A 30 -9.51 3.18 18.93
N ALA A 31 -10.14 2.54 19.91
CA ALA A 31 -10.90 1.30 19.74
C ALA A 31 -12.10 1.39 18.75
N ARG A 32 -12.70 2.57 18.54
CA ARG A 32 -13.85 2.71 17.63
C ARG A 32 -13.47 2.84 16.15
N ARG A 33 -12.19 3.11 15.82
CA ARG A 33 -11.81 3.52 14.46
C ARG A 33 -11.72 2.39 13.42
N TRP A 34 -11.48 1.15 13.85
CA TRP A 34 -11.43 -0.01 12.94
C TRP A 34 -12.77 -0.28 12.23
N ARG A 35 -13.91 0.01 12.87
CA ARG A 35 -15.24 -0.08 12.23
C ARG A 35 -15.43 0.89 11.08
N TRP A 36 -14.63 1.97 10.97
CA TRP A 36 -14.83 2.97 9.91
C TRP A 36 -14.50 2.42 8.52
N VAL A 37 -13.63 1.40 8.38
CA VAL A 37 -13.36 0.73 7.10
C VAL A 37 -14.61 -0.03 6.62
N ASP A 38 -15.36 -0.66 7.53
CA ASP A 38 -16.61 -1.35 7.21
C ASP A 38 -17.79 -0.39 7.00
N THR A 39 -17.87 0.74 7.72
CA THR A 39 -18.80 1.83 7.39
C THR A 39 -18.51 2.38 5.99
N VAL A 40 -17.24 2.57 5.65
CA VAL A 40 -16.78 3.00 4.32
C VAL A 40 -17.05 1.96 3.23
N ARG A 41 -17.15 0.66 3.56
CA ARG A 41 -17.70 -0.37 2.66
C ARG A 41 -19.21 -0.21 2.49
N ARG A 42 -20.00 -0.13 3.58
CA ARG A 42 -21.47 -0.01 3.52
C ARG A 42 -21.94 1.19 2.70
N VAL A 43 -21.23 2.32 2.76
CA VAL A 43 -21.63 3.57 2.07
C VAL A 43 -21.29 3.60 0.56
N THR A 44 -20.33 2.79 0.06
CA THR A 44 -19.95 2.84 -1.38
C THR A 44 -20.44 1.68 -2.25
N PHE A 45 -21.20 0.73 -1.72
CA PHE A 45 -21.86 -0.31 -2.54
C PHE A 45 -23.16 0.11 -3.27
N PRO A 46 -23.97 1.11 -2.84
CA PRO A 46 -25.19 1.49 -3.57
C PRO A 46 -24.94 1.91 -5.02
N ALA A 47 -23.89 2.70 -5.27
CA ALA A 47 -23.54 3.19 -6.60
C ALA A 47 -23.12 2.08 -7.59
N ARG A 48 -22.79 0.87 -7.12
CA ARG A 48 -22.54 -0.30 -8.00
C ARG A 48 -23.82 -1.06 -8.37
N ARG A 49 -24.92 -0.93 -7.62
CA ARG A 49 -26.23 -1.52 -8.00
C ARG A 49 -26.87 -0.77 -9.18
N ALA A 50 -26.67 0.54 -9.28
CA ALA A 50 -27.21 1.38 -10.35
C ALA A 50 -26.64 1.10 -11.76
N LEU A 51 -25.72 0.16 -11.92
CA LEU A 51 -25.09 -0.21 -13.20
C LEU A 51 -25.45 -1.63 -13.69
N GLY A 52 -26.52 -2.24 -13.15
CA GLY A 52 -27.15 -3.43 -13.75
C GLY A 52 -26.30 -4.71 -13.80
N PHE A 53 -25.22 -4.80 -13.02
CA PHE A 53 -24.36 -5.97 -12.98
C PHE A 53 -24.66 -6.88 -11.80
N ASP A 54 -25.41 -7.96 -12.06
CA ASP A 54 -25.33 -9.19 -11.29
C ASP A 54 -23.96 -9.84 -11.54
N ASN A 55 -22.98 -9.35 -10.80
CA ASN A 55 -21.63 -9.86 -10.72
C ASN A 55 -21.44 -10.51 -9.34
N PRO A 56 -22.04 -11.69 -9.10
CA PRO A 56 -21.97 -12.38 -7.81
C PRO A 56 -20.50 -12.60 -7.45
N SER A 57 -20.18 -12.34 -6.19
CA SER A 57 -18.82 -12.51 -5.67
C SER A 57 -18.80 -13.52 -4.54
N ARG A 58 -18.00 -14.58 -4.71
CA ARG A 58 -17.81 -15.63 -3.70
C ARG A 58 -16.38 -15.60 -3.20
N TRP A 59 -16.19 -15.90 -1.91
CA TRP A 59 -14.86 -16.25 -1.42
C TRP A 59 -14.44 -17.58 -2.05
N LEU A 60 -13.19 -17.66 -2.50
CA LEU A 60 -12.57 -18.88 -3.00
C LEU A 60 -11.56 -19.37 -1.97
N ASP A 61 -11.40 -20.70 -1.90
CA ASP A 61 -10.28 -21.31 -1.21
C ASP A 61 -8.97 -20.95 -1.95
N PRO A 62 -7.91 -20.47 -1.27
CA PRO A 62 -6.60 -20.26 -1.87
C PRO A 62 -5.86 -21.57 -2.21
N ALA A 63 -6.49 -22.75 -2.22
CA ALA A 63 -5.93 -24.02 -2.68
C ALA A 63 -5.31 -23.98 -4.10
N GLU A 64 -5.76 -23.07 -4.98
CA GLU A 64 -5.13 -22.81 -6.28
C GLU A 64 -3.74 -22.15 -6.17
N LEU A 65 -3.32 -21.78 -4.96
CA LEU A 65 -2.06 -21.15 -4.60
C LEU A 65 -1.28 -22.10 -3.67
N PRO A 66 -0.75 -23.24 -4.17
CA PRO A 66 -0.15 -24.26 -3.32
C PRO A 66 0.97 -23.71 -2.43
N ASP A 67 1.84 -22.86 -2.98
CA ASP A 67 2.98 -22.28 -2.26
C ASP A 67 2.76 -20.78 -1.96
N GLY A 68 2.13 -20.05 -2.88
CA GLY A 68 1.86 -18.61 -2.76
C GLY A 68 1.70 -17.94 -4.12
N ILE A 69 1.92 -16.61 -4.17
CA ILE A 69 2.04 -15.83 -5.41
C ILE A 69 3.26 -14.90 -5.31
N GLU A 70 4.02 -14.76 -6.39
CA GLU A 70 5.10 -13.78 -6.50
C GLU A 70 4.56 -12.35 -6.32
N ILE A 71 5.08 -11.65 -5.31
CA ILE A 71 4.66 -10.27 -4.98
C ILE A 71 4.91 -9.34 -6.17
N ALA A 72 5.97 -9.56 -6.92
CA ALA A 72 6.32 -8.70 -8.06
C ALA A 72 5.25 -8.72 -9.17
N ARG A 73 4.61 -9.87 -9.43
CA ARG A 73 3.48 -10.03 -10.36
C ARG A 73 2.17 -9.42 -9.83
N LEU A 74 1.99 -9.39 -8.51
CA LEU A 74 0.88 -8.67 -7.85
C LEU A 74 1.08 -7.15 -7.83
N VAL A 75 2.32 -6.67 -8.00
CA VAL A 75 2.72 -5.27 -7.88
C VAL A 75 2.88 -4.58 -9.25
N SER A 76 3.49 -5.26 -10.22
CA SER A 76 3.82 -4.70 -11.53
C SER A 76 3.01 -5.40 -12.62
N PRO A 77 2.41 -4.67 -13.58
CA PRO A 77 2.59 -3.23 -13.85
C PRO A 77 1.57 -2.30 -13.18
N LEU A 78 0.54 -2.80 -12.49
CA LEU A 78 -0.64 -1.98 -12.14
C LEU A 78 -0.57 -1.23 -10.79
N ARG A 79 0.36 -1.58 -9.90
CA ARG A 79 0.31 -1.21 -8.47
C ARG A 79 1.58 -0.51 -7.96
N TYR A 80 2.08 0.50 -8.68
CA TYR A 80 3.15 1.39 -8.19
C TYR A 80 2.84 2.01 -6.81
N ASP A 81 1.56 2.09 -6.41
CA ASP A 81 1.16 2.51 -5.06
C ASP A 81 1.66 1.60 -3.93
N ILE A 82 2.13 0.39 -4.23
CA ILE A 82 2.79 -0.50 -3.27
C ILE A 82 4.28 -0.12 -3.13
N ILE A 83 4.94 0.29 -4.21
CA ILE A 83 6.32 0.83 -4.18
C ILE A 83 6.37 2.10 -3.34
N ALA A 84 5.47 3.06 -3.59
CA ALA A 84 5.35 4.29 -2.81
C ALA A 84 5.05 4.07 -1.31
N ARG A 85 4.48 2.92 -0.92
CA ARG A 85 4.34 2.52 0.49
C ARG A 85 5.61 1.91 1.07
N ARG A 86 6.35 1.11 0.28
CA ARG A 86 7.64 0.54 0.68
C ARG A 86 8.63 1.65 0.97
N GLU A 87 8.70 2.66 0.10
CA GLU A 87 9.51 3.87 0.28
C GLU A 87 9.13 4.63 1.56
N PHE A 88 7.84 4.76 1.89
CA PHE A 88 7.41 5.32 3.18
C PHE A 88 7.90 4.49 4.36
N PHE A 89 7.82 3.16 4.29
CA PHE A 89 8.27 2.31 5.38
C PHE A 89 9.80 2.31 5.54
N GLN A 90 10.56 2.46 4.45
CA GLN A 90 12.01 2.70 4.50
C GLN A 90 12.33 4.03 5.18
N LEU A 91 11.62 5.12 4.81
CA LEU A 91 11.75 6.43 5.46
C LEU A 91 11.37 6.35 6.95
N TYR A 92 10.28 5.66 7.29
CA TYR A 92 9.83 5.48 8.66
C TYR A 92 10.85 4.73 9.51
N ALA A 93 11.39 3.61 9.02
CA ALA A 93 12.42 2.85 9.71
C ALA A 93 13.68 3.70 9.94
N ALA A 94 14.15 4.42 8.91
CA ALA A 94 15.35 5.25 8.98
C ALA A 94 15.20 6.54 9.83
N ARG A 95 13.97 6.99 10.11
CA ARG A 95 13.67 8.23 10.85
C ARG A 95 12.66 8.01 11.99
N ARG A 96 12.64 6.81 12.56
CA ARG A 96 11.68 6.37 13.59
C ARG A 96 11.67 7.24 14.84
N GLU A 97 12.84 7.65 15.32
CA GLU A 97 12.96 8.51 16.50
C GLU A 97 12.55 9.97 16.20
N LEU A 98 12.75 10.45 14.96
CA LEU A 98 12.19 11.74 14.55
C LEU A 98 10.66 11.71 14.63
N TYR A 99 9.99 10.67 14.11
CA TYR A 99 8.54 10.51 14.25
C TYR A 99 8.05 10.50 15.71
N ARG A 100 8.87 9.98 16.64
CA ARG A 100 8.54 9.87 18.07
C ARG A 100 8.71 11.18 18.83
N HIS A 101 9.78 11.92 18.56
CA HIS A 101 10.10 13.17 19.26
C HIS A 101 9.52 14.42 18.59
N ASP A 102 9.52 14.48 17.26
CA ASP A 102 8.93 15.58 16.46
C ASP A 102 8.19 15.01 15.24
N PHE A 103 6.91 14.72 15.47
CA PHE A 103 6.02 14.24 14.41
C PHE A 103 5.83 15.26 13.28
N ASP A 104 5.90 16.56 13.54
CA ASP A 104 5.61 17.57 12.51
C ASP A 104 6.82 17.82 11.60
N ALA A 105 8.06 17.75 12.13
CA ALA A 105 9.26 17.65 11.32
C ALA A 105 9.31 16.33 10.52
N PHE A 106 8.93 15.19 11.12
CA PHE A 106 8.78 13.94 10.36
C PHE A 106 7.73 14.07 9.25
N LEU A 107 6.58 14.71 9.53
CA LEU A 107 5.51 14.93 8.56
C LEU A 107 5.96 15.86 7.43
N ALA A 108 6.74 16.91 7.74
CA ALA A 108 7.36 17.77 6.74
C ALA A 108 8.26 16.95 5.81
N LEU A 109 9.19 16.15 6.35
CA LEU A 109 10.05 15.27 5.58
C LEU A 109 9.24 14.28 4.71
N ALA A 110 8.24 13.61 5.29
CA ALA A 110 7.39 12.66 4.60
C ALA A 110 6.54 13.27 3.46
N ARG A 111 6.31 14.59 3.45
CA ARG A 111 5.62 15.29 2.34
C ARG A 111 6.45 15.35 1.05
N HIS A 112 7.77 15.20 1.10
CA HIS A 112 8.61 15.19 -0.09
C HIS A 112 8.65 13.81 -0.78
N GLY A 113 8.24 12.74 -0.09
CA GLY A 113 8.22 11.38 -0.63
C GLY A 113 7.00 11.07 -1.51
N SER A 114 7.15 10.04 -2.36
CA SER A 114 6.10 9.51 -3.26
C SER A 114 4.80 9.15 -2.52
N TYR A 115 4.89 8.77 -1.25
CA TYR A 115 3.75 8.41 -0.41
C TYR A 115 2.74 9.56 -0.24
N ARG A 116 3.18 10.82 -0.22
CA ARG A 116 2.25 11.97 -0.24
C ARG A 116 1.45 11.99 -1.54
N VAL A 117 2.15 11.89 -2.67
CA VAL A 117 1.52 11.88 -4.00
C VAL A 117 0.57 10.69 -4.14
N TYR A 118 0.91 9.53 -3.59
CA TYR A 118 -0.03 8.42 -3.44
C TYR A 118 -1.25 8.80 -2.59
N VAL A 119 -1.09 9.34 -1.38
CA VAL A 119 -2.24 9.69 -0.52
C VAL A 119 -3.15 10.74 -1.19
N GLU A 120 -2.59 11.71 -1.92
CA GLU A 120 -3.36 12.71 -2.66
C GLU A 120 -4.04 12.10 -3.90
N ALA A 121 -3.30 11.42 -4.78
CA ALA A 121 -3.85 10.77 -5.97
C ALA A 121 -4.80 9.60 -5.65
N ALA A 122 -4.75 9.04 -4.42
CA ALA A 122 -5.52 7.88 -4.01
C ALA A 122 -6.64 8.13 -3.00
N ALA A 123 -6.32 8.75 -1.87
CA ALA A 123 -7.28 9.00 -0.80
C ALA A 123 -7.98 10.34 -1.00
N ALA A 124 -7.25 11.40 -1.41
CA ALA A 124 -7.87 12.69 -1.66
C ALA A 124 -8.80 12.67 -2.88
N GLU A 125 -8.50 11.95 -3.98
CA GLU A 125 -9.46 11.83 -5.10
C GLU A 125 -10.83 11.24 -4.67
N ARG A 126 -10.83 10.22 -3.80
CA ARG A 126 -12.08 9.66 -3.21
C ARG A 126 -12.82 10.66 -2.31
N LEU A 127 -12.09 11.61 -1.73
CA LEU A 127 -12.59 12.58 -0.75
C LEU A 127 -12.75 14.00 -1.31
N ARG A 128 -12.30 14.32 -2.53
CA ARG A 128 -12.28 15.67 -3.13
C ARG A 128 -13.68 16.28 -3.26
N ARG A 129 -14.73 15.46 -3.39
CA ARG A 129 -16.14 15.87 -3.31
C ARG A 129 -16.61 16.31 -1.90
N ARG A 130 -15.73 16.26 -0.90
CA ARG A 130 -15.97 16.60 0.53
C ARG A 130 -14.80 17.36 1.19
N ILE A 131 -13.60 17.26 0.62
CA ILE A 131 -12.37 17.91 1.08
C ILE A 131 -11.87 18.84 -0.04
N THR A 132 -12.27 20.10 0.06
CA THR A 132 -11.82 21.20 -0.82
C THR A 132 -10.78 22.10 -0.16
N ARG A 133 -10.66 22.05 1.18
CA ARG A 133 -9.75 22.90 1.97
C ARG A 133 -8.35 22.25 2.11
N PRO A 134 -7.24 22.99 1.89
CA PRO A 134 -5.88 22.45 2.02
C PRO A 134 -5.58 21.83 3.39
N ASP A 135 -6.14 22.37 4.47
CA ASP A 135 -5.84 21.92 5.84
C ASP A 135 -6.37 20.50 6.10
N ALA A 136 -7.54 20.19 5.55
CA ALA A 136 -8.12 18.85 5.62
C ALA A 136 -7.36 17.82 4.76
N LEU A 137 -6.62 18.26 3.72
CA LEU A 137 -5.65 17.41 3.02
C LEU A 137 -4.41 17.15 3.88
N ARG A 138 -3.89 18.17 4.57
CA ARG A 138 -2.75 17.99 5.52
C ARG A 138 -3.14 17.06 6.66
N ALA A 139 -4.32 17.22 7.25
CA ALA A 139 -4.85 16.35 8.30
C ALA A 139 -5.10 14.90 7.81
N LEU A 140 -5.59 14.73 6.57
CA LEU A 140 -5.72 13.41 5.94
C LEU A 140 -4.35 12.73 5.76
N PHE A 141 -3.33 13.46 5.30
CA PHE A 141 -1.98 12.94 5.15
C PHE A 141 -1.36 12.56 6.49
N ALA A 142 -1.44 13.44 7.49
CA ALA A 142 -0.99 13.15 8.86
C ALA A 142 -1.67 11.89 9.44
N GLY A 143 -2.98 11.75 9.23
CA GLY A 143 -3.72 10.54 9.60
C GLY A 143 -3.18 9.28 8.91
N LYS A 144 -2.90 9.34 7.60
CA LYS A 144 -2.36 8.19 6.84
C LYS A 144 -0.91 7.86 7.18
N VAL A 145 -0.11 8.84 7.56
CA VAL A 145 1.24 8.62 8.13
C VAL A 145 1.14 7.90 9.48
N ARG A 146 0.29 8.36 10.41
CA ARG A 146 0.11 7.70 11.72
C ARG A 146 -0.49 6.29 11.62
N GLU A 147 -1.45 6.07 10.72
CA GLU A 147 -2.00 4.73 10.45
C GLU A 147 -0.94 3.77 9.90
N ALA A 148 -0.10 4.22 8.97
CA ALA A 148 0.97 3.40 8.41
C ALA A 148 2.08 3.13 9.43
N ALA A 149 2.51 4.15 10.19
CA ALA A 149 3.46 4.00 11.29
C ALA A 149 3.00 2.96 12.32
N ALA A 150 1.74 3.03 12.77
CA ALA A 150 1.19 2.05 13.72
C ALA A 150 1.15 0.61 13.16
N LEU A 151 0.94 0.45 11.84
CA LEU A 151 1.03 -0.85 11.17
C LEU A 151 2.48 -1.34 11.09
N PHE A 152 3.46 -0.47 10.86
CA PHE A 152 4.88 -0.82 10.89
C PHE A 152 5.30 -1.28 12.29
N GLU A 153 4.98 -0.51 13.33
CA GLU A 153 5.31 -0.89 14.72
C GLU A 153 4.70 -2.26 15.07
N SER A 154 3.40 -2.47 14.76
CA SER A 154 2.73 -3.76 14.99
C SER A 154 3.33 -4.91 14.17
N TRP A 155 3.85 -4.64 12.98
CA TRP A 155 4.50 -5.64 12.13
C TRP A 155 5.89 -6.02 12.66
N THR A 156 6.67 -5.04 13.10
CA THR A 156 7.98 -5.27 13.74
C THR A 156 7.84 -6.02 15.06
N GLU A 157 6.74 -5.80 15.78
CA GLU A 157 6.45 -6.45 17.08
C GLU A 157 5.91 -7.88 16.95
N ARG A 158 5.05 -8.17 15.96
CA ARG A 158 4.27 -9.43 15.87
C ARG A 158 4.27 -10.12 14.50
N GLY A 159 4.95 -9.58 13.48
CA GLY A 159 4.90 -10.09 12.12
C GLY A 159 3.55 -9.87 11.42
N PHE A 160 3.15 -10.81 10.56
CA PHE A 160 1.88 -10.74 9.82
C PHE A 160 0.69 -11.15 10.71
N ASP A 161 -0.29 -10.25 10.87
CA ASP A 161 -1.53 -10.57 11.58
C ASP A 161 -2.54 -11.28 10.66
N ALA A 162 -2.67 -12.60 10.81
CA ALA A 162 -3.56 -13.46 10.03
C ALA A 162 -5.04 -13.07 10.12
N ARG A 163 -5.46 -12.31 11.13
CA ARG A 163 -6.83 -11.78 11.28
C ARG A 163 -7.15 -10.71 10.23
N TYR A 164 -6.13 -10.13 9.60
CA TYR A 164 -6.24 -9.11 8.55
C TYR A 164 -5.56 -9.58 7.25
N PRO A 165 -6.09 -10.63 6.58
CA PRO A 165 -5.48 -11.21 5.38
C PRO A 165 -5.47 -10.23 4.20
N ILE A 166 -4.44 -10.32 3.36
CA ILE A 166 -4.37 -9.63 2.08
C ILE A 166 -5.51 -10.16 1.21
N THR A 167 -6.27 -9.25 0.59
CA THR A 167 -7.42 -9.63 -0.22
C THR A 167 -7.06 -9.48 -1.68
N LEU A 168 -7.09 -10.59 -2.41
CA LEU A 168 -6.93 -10.63 -3.86
C LEU A 168 -8.30 -10.78 -4.53
N GLU A 169 -8.44 -10.27 -5.74
CA GLU A 169 -9.59 -10.47 -6.62
C GLU A 169 -9.18 -11.25 -7.86
N THR A 170 -10.07 -12.10 -8.35
CA THR A 170 -9.94 -12.84 -9.62
C THR A 170 -11.33 -12.96 -10.28
N ALA A 171 -11.38 -13.33 -11.57
CA ALA A 171 -12.65 -13.58 -12.24
C ALA A 171 -12.53 -14.57 -13.39
N GLU A 172 -13.68 -15.14 -13.78
CA GLU A 172 -13.85 -15.91 -15.04
C GLU A 172 -13.44 -15.08 -16.26
N VAL A 173 -13.76 -13.77 -16.26
CA VAL A 173 -13.39 -12.84 -17.32
C VAL A 173 -12.65 -11.63 -16.73
N ILE A 174 -11.35 -11.57 -17.02
CA ILE A 174 -10.52 -10.38 -16.79
C ILE A 174 -10.71 -9.41 -17.97
N LEU A 175 -11.13 -8.19 -17.65
CA LEU A 175 -11.42 -7.10 -18.59
C LEU A 175 -10.27 -6.07 -18.59
N PRO A 176 -10.20 -5.12 -19.55
CA PRO A 176 -9.20 -4.06 -19.53
C PRO A 176 -9.17 -3.31 -18.20
N SER A 177 -7.98 -2.99 -17.71
CA SER A 177 -7.80 -2.33 -16.42
C SER A 177 -8.33 -0.89 -16.42
N MET A 178 -8.72 -0.40 -15.24
CA MET A 178 -9.39 0.88 -15.02
C MET A 178 -8.71 1.78 -13.99
N ASP A 179 -8.84 3.09 -14.19
CA ASP A 179 -8.41 4.11 -13.24
C ASP A 179 -9.42 4.34 -12.09
N ARG A 180 -9.12 5.28 -11.19
CA ARG A 180 -10.00 5.69 -10.08
C ARG A 180 -11.37 6.23 -10.47
N ARG A 181 -11.56 6.62 -11.72
CA ARG A 181 -12.82 7.15 -12.25
C ARG A 181 -13.58 6.11 -13.07
N GLY A 182 -13.13 4.85 -13.09
CA GLY A 182 -13.72 3.77 -13.89
C GLY A 182 -13.42 3.88 -15.38
N ARG A 183 -12.42 4.67 -15.78
CA ARG A 183 -12.05 4.84 -17.19
C ARG A 183 -10.99 3.79 -17.56
N PRO A 184 -11.11 3.11 -18.72
CA PRO A 184 -10.09 2.17 -19.17
C PRO A 184 -8.71 2.84 -19.28
N THR A 185 -7.66 2.18 -18.79
CA THR A 185 -6.27 2.67 -18.92
C THR A 185 -5.56 2.13 -20.17
N GLY A 186 -6.24 1.33 -21.00
CA GLY A 186 -5.70 0.70 -22.20
C GLY A 186 -4.97 -0.62 -21.93
N LYS A 187 -4.45 -0.84 -20.72
CA LYS A 187 -3.71 -2.07 -20.38
C LYS A 187 -4.66 -3.25 -20.21
N ARG A 188 -4.40 -4.33 -20.95
CA ARG A 188 -4.91 -5.69 -20.71
C ARG A 188 -3.76 -6.50 -20.11
N ILE A 189 -3.98 -7.16 -18.98
CA ILE A 189 -2.95 -7.93 -18.27
C ILE A 189 -3.46 -9.37 -18.13
N ALA A 190 -2.63 -10.36 -18.49
CA ALA A 190 -2.92 -11.79 -18.48
C ALA A 190 -2.84 -12.43 -17.07
N GLU A 191 -2.55 -11.63 -16.04
CA GLU A 191 -2.50 -12.10 -14.66
C GLU A 191 -3.87 -12.55 -14.15
N ARG A 192 -3.86 -13.62 -13.33
CA ARG A 192 -5.08 -14.21 -12.77
C ARG A 192 -5.55 -13.52 -11.50
N PHE A 193 -4.64 -12.97 -10.69
CA PHE A 193 -4.93 -12.43 -9.37
C PHE A 193 -4.47 -10.98 -9.25
N PHE A 194 -5.34 -10.13 -8.69
CA PHE A 194 -5.07 -8.70 -8.53
C PHE A 194 -5.28 -8.26 -7.07
N VAL A 195 -4.41 -7.39 -6.56
CA VAL A 195 -4.53 -6.89 -5.18
C VAL A 195 -5.78 -6.01 -5.06
N ALA A 196 -6.67 -6.34 -4.12
CA ALA A 196 -7.85 -5.53 -3.80
C ALA A 196 -7.73 -4.81 -2.44
N ASP A 197 -7.18 -5.48 -1.43
CA ASP A 197 -6.81 -4.88 -0.13
C ASP A 197 -5.49 -5.46 0.40
N GLY A 198 -4.79 -4.72 1.24
CA GLY A 198 -3.55 -5.15 1.90
C GLY A 198 -2.26 -4.63 1.27
N GLY A 199 -2.33 -3.65 0.36
CA GLY A 199 -1.14 -3.07 -0.30
C GLY A 199 -0.08 -2.48 0.65
N HIS A 200 -0.44 -2.11 1.89
CA HIS A 200 0.54 -1.79 2.94
C HIS A 200 1.21 -3.03 3.54
N ARG A 201 0.47 -4.13 3.76
CA ARG A 201 1.02 -5.41 4.22
C ARG A 201 1.95 -6.04 3.16
N ILE A 202 1.63 -5.90 1.88
CA ILE A 202 2.52 -6.29 0.77
C ILE A 202 3.80 -5.44 0.77
N ALA A 203 3.69 -4.11 0.95
CA ALA A 203 4.87 -3.25 1.03
C ALA A 203 5.79 -3.57 2.23
N LEU A 204 5.24 -4.06 3.35
CA LEU A 204 6.01 -4.55 4.50
C LEU A 204 6.69 -5.90 4.20
N LEU A 205 6.01 -6.83 3.51
CA LEU A 205 6.65 -8.07 3.00
C LEU A 205 7.85 -7.73 2.10
N MET A 206 7.70 -6.82 1.15
CA MET A 206 8.78 -6.37 0.26
C MET A 206 9.91 -5.65 0.99
N LEU A 207 9.63 -4.98 2.12
CA LEU A 207 10.66 -4.36 2.96
C LEU A 207 11.42 -5.41 3.78
N ALA A 208 10.73 -6.45 4.24
CA ALA A 208 11.33 -7.61 4.92
C ALA A 208 12.04 -8.60 3.95
N GLY A 209 12.28 -8.21 2.70
CA GLY A 209 12.95 -9.06 1.69
C GLY A 209 12.07 -10.14 1.05
N GLY A 210 10.78 -10.23 1.39
CA GLY A 210 9.85 -11.21 0.86
C GLY A 210 9.54 -10.99 -0.62
N SER A 211 9.86 -12.00 -1.45
CA SER A 211 9.50 -12.08 -2.87
C SER A 211 8.16 -12.80 -3.11
N LEU A 212 7.78 -13.72 -2.23
CA LEU A 212 6.56 -14.52 -2.29
C LEU A 212 5.53 -14.06 -1.24
N LEU A 213 4.25 -14.10 -1.61
CA LEU A 213 3.11 -13.92 -0.71
C LEU A 213 2.53 -15.30 -0.34
N PRO A 214 2.73 -15.79 0.90
CA PRO A 214 2.26 -17.11 1.31
C PRO A 214 0.74 -17.24 1.28
N ARG A 215 0.22 -18.43 0.93
CA ARG A 215 -1.23 -18.69 0.83
C ARG A 215 -2.01 -18.36 2.12
N HIS A 216 -1.42 -18.58 3.29
CA HIS A 216 -2.04 -18.33 4.59
C HIS A 216 -2.10 -16.83 4.98
N HIS A 217 -1.46 -15.94 4.21
CA HIS A 217 -1.61 -14.49 4.33
C HIS A 217 -2.74 -13.93 3.45
N VAL A 218 -3.43 -14.78 2.68
CA VAL A 218 -4.33 -14.39 1.57
C VAL A 218 -5.76 -14.88 1.79
N ARG A 219 -6.72 -14.10 1.29
CA ARG A 219 -8.05 -14.58 0.90
C ARG A 219 -8.37 -14.11 -0.53
N VAL A 220 -9.04 -14.96 -1.30
CA VAL A 220 -9.36 -14.69 -2.72
C VAL A 220 -10.86 -14.43 -2.88
N LEU A 221 -11.21 -13.32 -3.53
CA LEU A 221 -12.58 -12.98 -3.90
C LEU A 221 -12.77 -13.22 -5.40
N GLY A 222 -13.47 -14.31 -5.73
CA GLY A 222 -13.87 -14.63 -7.11
C GLY A 222 -15.06 -13.78 -7.55
N ARG A 223 -15.09 -13.43 -8.84
CA ARG A 223 -16.14 -12.67 -9.53
C ARG A 223 -16.46 -13.30 -10.89
N ARG A 224 -17.59 -12.95 -11.50
CA ARG A 224 -17.87 -13.28 -12.91
C ARG A 224 -17.05 -12.40 -13.87
N ARG A 225 -16.94 -11.11 -13.55
CA ARG A 225 -16.17 -10.11 -14.32
C ARG A 225 -15.33 -9.23 -13.38
N LEU A 226 -14.09 -8.93 -13.78
CA LEU A 226 -13.19 -8.02 -13.06
C LEU A 226 -12.50 -7.06 -14.03
N HIS A 227 -12.55 -5.77 -13.72
CA HIS A 227 -11.61 -4.79 -14.26
C HIS A 227 -10.47 -4.61 -13.24
N PRO A 228 -9.23 -5.00 -13.56
CA PRO A 228 -8.08 -4.75 -12.69
C PRO A 228 -7.87 -3.26 -12.45
N PHE A 229 -7.29 -2.91 -11.29
CA PHE A 229 -7.20 -1.53 -10.84
C PHE A 229 -5.80 -0.94 -11.03
N ASP A 230 -5.67 0.03 -11.93
CA ASP A 230 -4.40 0.66 -12.32
C ASP A 230 -4.14 1.94 -11.51
N ASN A 231 -3.19 1.85 -10.58
CA ASN A 231 -2.63 3.00 -9.86
C ASN A 231 -1.42 3.59 -10.57
N THR A 232 -0.65 2.76 -11.28
CA THR A 232 0.58 3.16 -11.95
C THR A 232 0.34 4.30 -12.93
N ARG A 233 -0.70 4.23 -13.78
CA ARG A 233 -0.98 5.29 -14.77
C ARG A 233 -1.27 6.66 -14.13
N ALA A 234 -1.82 6.69 -12.91
CA ALA A 234 -2.00 7.93 -12.16
C ALA A 234 -0.70 8.41 -11.49
N LEU A 235 0.08 7.47 -10.95
CA LEU A 235 1.31 7.77 -10.22
C LEU A 235 2.48 8.15 -11.13
N VAL A 236 2.68 7.48 -12.27
CA VAL A 236 3.64 7.87 -13.33
C VAL A 236 3.58 9.38 -13.60
N ARG A 237 2.37 9.89 -13.83
CA ARG A 237 2.11 11.29 -14.18
C ARG A 237 2.24 12.25 -13.00
N SER A 238 1.85 11.81 -11.80
CA SER A 238 1.84 12.68 -10.60
C SER A 238 3.18 12.70 -9.85
N LEU A 239 4.03 11.69 -10.06
CA LEU A 239 5.40 11.59 -9.55
C LEU A 239 6.44 12.09 -10.57
N GLN A 240 6.05 12.22 -11.84
CA GLN A 240 6.98 12.45 -12.96
C GLN A 240 8.10 11.40 -13.00
N LEU A 241 7.71 10.11 -12.96
CA LEU A 241 8.68 9.01 -12.98
C LEU A 241 9.57 9.07 -14.22
N ASP A 242 10.87 8.99 -14.01
CA ASP A 242 11.85 8.86 -15.08
C ASP A 242 11.81 7.47 -15.74
N ARG A 243 12.49 7.33 -16.89
CA ARG A 243 12.53 6.08 -17.65
C ARG A 243 13.16 4.93 -16.84
N ALA A 244 14.26 5.17 -16.14
CA ALA A 244 14.98 4.15 -15.40
C ALA A 244 14.15 3.57 -14.24
N THR A 245 13.53 4.44 -13.44
CA THR A 245 12.62 4.05 -12.35
C THR A 245 11.40 3.30 -12.89
N TYR A 246 10.82 3.73 -14.02
CA TYR A 246 9.67 3.05 -14.63
C TYR A 246 10.02 1.65 -15.17
N PHE A 247 11.11 1.51 -15.93
CA PHE A 247 11.51 0.21 -16.47
C PHE A 247 12.02 -0.74 -15.39
N ALA A 248 12.66 -0.24 -14.32
CA ALA A 248 13.04 -1.07 -13.17
C ALA A 248 11.79 -1.62 -12.44
N PHE A 249 10.73 -0.82 -12.31
CA PHE A 249 9.44 -1.27 -11.80
C PHE A 249 8.75 -2.29 -12.73
N LEU A 250 8.80 -2.10 -14.06
CA LEU A 250 8.28 -3.10 -15.00
C LEU A 250 9.08 -4.40 -14.93
N SER A 251 10.40 -4.34 -14.84
CA SER A 251 11.28 -5.51 -14.81
C SER A 251 10.87 -6.52 -13.72
N GLY A 252 10.48 -6.05 -12.53
CA GLY A 252 9.96 -6.94 -11.48
C GLY A 252 8.73 -7.77 -11.90
N GLY A 253 7.84 -7.24 -12.75
CA GLY A 253 6.65 -7.95 -13.21
C GLY A 253 6.85 -8.81 -14.46
N TYR A 254 7.91 -8.56 -15.23
CA TYR A 254 8.10 -9.16 -16.58
C TYR A 254 9.40 -9.94 -16.76
N ALA A 255 10.43 -9.66 -15.98
CA ALA A 255 11.80 -10.15 -16.18
C ALA A 255 12.55 -10.51 -14.88
N ALA A 256 11.87 -10.58 -13.74
CA ALA A 256 12.50 -10.93 -12.46
C ALA A 256 13.24 -12.30 -12.56
N PRO A 257 14.45 -12.44 -11.98
CA PRO A 257 15.12 -11.51 -11.07
C PRO A 257 15.89 -10.37 -11.74
N PHE A 258 15.94 -10.29 -13.07
CA PHE A 258 16.67 -9.25 -13.79
C PHE A 258 15.99 -7.88 -13.66
N VAL A 259 16.78 -6.81 -13.70
CA VAL A 259 16.33 -5.42 -13.61
C VAL A 259 16.93 -4.62 -14.76
N PHE A 260 16.06 -4.02 -15.57
CA PHE A 260 16.43 -3.18 -16.70
C PHE A 260 15.94 -1.75 -16.48
N THR A 261 16.78 -0.77 -16.78
CA THR A 261 16.45 0.67 -16.72
C THR A 261 15.96 1.23 -18.06
N GLU A 262 15.83 0.39 -19.09
CA GLU A 262 15.53 0.82 -20.46
C GLU A 262 14.55 -0.12 -21.17
N GLY A 263 13.76 0.44 -22.09
CA GLY A 263 12.71 -0.27 -22.81
C GLY A 263 13.23 -1.33 -23.77
N GLY A 264 14.24 -1.00 -24.59
CA GLY A 264 14.84 -1.93 -25.57
C GLY A 264 15.34 -3.24 -24.94
N PRO A 265 16.27 -3.20 -23.96
CA PRO A 265 16.77 -4.39 -23.27
C PRO A 265 15.68 -5.21 -22.58
N LEU A 266 14.70 -4.57 -21.93
CA LEU A 266 13.57 -5.26 -21.31
C LEU A 266 12.68 -5.96 -22.35
N LEU A 267 12.38 -5.29 -23.47
CA LEU A 267 11.58 -5.85 -24.56
C LEU A 267 12.29 -7.01 -25.26
N ALA A 268 13.61 -6.94 -25.44
CA ALA A 268 14.41 -8.04 -25.98
C ALA A 268 14.37 -9.26 -25.05
N HIS A 269 14.70 -9.08 -23.76
CA HIS A 269 14.66 -10.14 -22.76
C HIS A 269 13.28 -10.82 -22.66
N VAL A 270 12.20 -10.03 -22.66
CA VAL A 270 10.84 -10.57 -22.63
C VAL A 270 10.46 -11.25 -23.95
N GLY A 271 10.95 -10.77 -25.10
CA GLY A 271 10.78 -11.47 -26.38
C GLY A 271 11.46 -12.84 -26.43
N GLU A 272 12.64 -12.97 -25.84
CA GLU A 272 13.37 -14.25 -25.74
C GLU A 272 12.77 -15.20 -24.70
N ARG A 273 12.42 -14.70 -23.51
CA ARG A 273 12.10 -15.53 -22.34
C ARG A 273 10.60 -15.71 -22.08
N ASN A 274 9.77 -14.81 -22.58
CA ASN A 274 8.32 -14.80 -22.36
C ASN A 274 7.56 -14.12 -23.53
N PRO A 275 7.74 -14.59 -24.79
CA PRO A 275 7.21 -13.92 -25.98
C PRO A 275 5.69 -13.68 -25.90
N GLN A 276 4.95 -14.57 -25.24
CA GLN A 276 3.51 -14.44 -24.99
C GLN A 276 3.11 -13.18 -24.19
N ARG A 277 4.03 -12.58 -23.42
CA ARG A 277 3.82 -11.30 -22.71
C ARG A 277 4.45 -10.08 -23.38
N LEU A 278 5.15 -10.24 -24.51
CA LEU A 278 5.77 -9.13 -25.24
C LEU A 278 4.74 -8.11 -25.76
N ALA A 279 3.58 -8.59 -26.23
CA ALA A 279 2.49 -7.71 -26.67
C ALA A 279 1.87 -6.92 -25.49
N GLU A 280 1.61 -7.61 -24.37
CA GLU A 280 1.14 -6.99 -23.12
C GLU A 280 2.10 -5.89 -22.65
N LEU A 281 3.40 -6.18 -22.60
CA LEU A 281 4.43 -5.23 -22.17
C LEU A 281 4.48 -3.98 -23.07
N ARG A 282 4.41 -4.16 -24.40
CA ARG A 282 4.35 -3.05 -25.36
C ARG A 282 3.12 -2.17 -25.14
N ASP A 283 1.95 -2.78 -24.90
CA ASP A 283 0.72 -2.05 -24.59
C ASP A 283 0.78 -1.32 -23.24
N VAL A 284 1.42 -1.90 -22.22
CA VAL A 284 1.67 -1.26 -20.92
C VAL A 284 2.55 -0.01 -21.06
N ILE A 285 3.70 -0.15 -21.74
CA ILE A 285 4.66 0.93 -21.99
C ILE A 285 3.98 2.07 -22.78
N ARG A 286 3.18 1.74 -23.81
CA ARG A 286 2.41 2.73 -24.60
C ARG A 286 1.32 3.41 -23.77
N ALA A 287 0.62 2.66 -22.90
CA ALA A 287 -0.49 3.17 -22.09
C ALA A 287 -0.08 4.15 -20.99
N ASP A 288 1.12 3.99 -20.42
CA ASP A 288 1.68 4.94 -19.45
C ASP A 288 2.37 6.15 -20.11
N GLY A 289 2.87 5.99 -21.34
CA GLY A 289 3.49 7.05 -22.14
C GLY A 289 5.02 6.94 -22.28
N PHE A 290 5.58 5.73 -22.13
CA PHE A 290 7.03 5.48 -22.18
C PHE A 290 7.52 4.84 -23.50
N ALA A 291 6.61 4.62 -24.46
CA ALA A 291 6.98 4.14 -25.79
C ALA A 291 7.94 5.15 -26.44
N GLU A 292 9.00 4.64 -27.08
CA GLU A 292 9.84 5.45 -27.95
C GLU A 292 9.04 5.95 -29.15
N ALA A 293 9.38 7.15 -29.63
CA ALA A 293 8.85 7.62 -30.90
C ALA A 293 9.46 6.77 -32.01
N SER A 294 8.62 6.14 -32.84
CA SER A 294 9.07 5.47 -34.05
C SER A 294 9.88 6.46 -34.89
N SER A 295 11.15 6.14 -35.11
CA SER A 295 12.09 6.86 -35.97
C SER A 295 11.96 6.38 -37.42
#